data_AF-A0A1Q6WSM7-F1
#
_entry.id   AF-A0A1Q6WSM7-F1
#
_cell.length_a   1.000
_cell.length_b   1.000
_cell.length_c   1.000
_cell.angle_alpha   90.00
_cell.angle_beta   90.00
_cell.angle_gamma   90.00
#
_symmetry.space_group_name_H-M   'P 1'
#
loop_
_entity.id
_entity.type
_entity.pdbx_description
1 polymer ?
#
loop_
_entity_poly.entity_id
_entity_poly.type
_entity_poly.pdbx_seq_one_letter_code
_entity_poly.pdbx_strand_id
1 'polypeptide(L)'
;MERPEYEPLAEIEVDAASPSHQGFTLMGQGLDHAEYQLDLRFEMPLDQRTRTVLGELLSHSDLTISRRAPGGLAAALRQRRPPNRASQR
;
A
#
# COMPACT_ATOMS: atom_id res chain seq x y z
N MET A 1 4.96 -25.01 -3.25
CA MET A 1 4.38 -23.78 -3.82
C MET A 1 4.97 -22.62 -3.06
N GLU A 2 5.59 -21.66 -3.76
CA GLU A 2 6.10 -20.42 -3.15
C GLU A 2 4.93 -19.69 -2.46
N ARG A 3 5.08 -19.31 -1.19
CA ARG A 3 4.10 -18.43 -0.56
C ARG A 3 4.29 -17.04 -1.14
N PRO A 4 3.21 -16.35 -1.55
CA PRO A 4 3.31 -14.98 -2.03
C PRO A 4 3.94 -14.12 -0.93
N GLU A 5 4.86 -13.24 -1.33
CA GLU A 5 5.58 -12.38 -0.39
C GLU A 5 4.62 -11.40 0.31
N TYR A 6 3.52 -11.04 -0.35
CA TYR A 6 2.45 -10.18 0.15
C TYR A 6 1.10 -10.91 0.09
N GLU A 7 0.32 -10.76 1.17
CA GLU A 7 -1.05 -11.25 1.30
C GLU A 7 -2.00 -10.04 1.17
N PRO A 8 -3.05 -10.13 0.32
CA PRO A 8 -4.04 -9.06 0.22
C PRO A 8 -4.80 -8.91 1.55
N LEU A 9 -5.03 -7.66 1.93
CA LEU A 9 -5.79 -7.27 3.13
C LEU A 9 -7.17 -6.73 2.78
N ALA A 10 -7.24 -5.91 1.74
CA ALA A 10 -8.46 -5.27 1.30
C ALA A 10 -8.36 -4.96 -0.20
N GLU A 11 -9.49 -5.03 -0.85
CA GLU A 11 -9.73 -4.50 -2.18
C GLU A 11 -10.87 -3.51 -2.05
N ILE A 12 -10.63 -2.27 -2.50
CA ILE A 12 -11.47 -1.12 -2.24
C ILE A 12 -11.78 -0.47 -3.58
N GLU A 13 -13.07 -0.40 -3.92
CA GLU A 13 -13.54 0.44 -5.02
C GLU A 13 -13.59 1.88 -4.51
N VAL A 14 -12.78 2.77 -5.09
CA VAL A 14 -12.74 4.18 -4.68
C VAL A 14 -13.90 4.92 -5.34
N ASP A 15 -14.82 5.45 -4.53
CA ASP A 15 -15.98 6.19 -4.99
C ASP A 15 -15.79 7.71 -4.93
N ALA A 16 -14.84 8.18 -4.11
CA ALA A 16 -14.55 9.59 -3.94
C ALA A 16 -13.06 9.85 -3.66
N ALA A 17 -12.49 10.81 -4.39
CA ALA A 17 -11.18 11.38 -4.08
C ALA A 17 -11.31 12.88 -3.79
N SER A 18 -11.05 13.28 -2.55
CA SER A 18 -11.08 14.67 -2.11
C SER A 18 -9.67 15.25 -2.02
N PRO A 19 -9.37 16.43 -2.61
CA PRO A 19 -8.09 17.09 -2.43
C PRO A 19 -7.84 17.43 -0.95
N SER A 20 -6.65 17.12 -0.46
CA SER A 20 -6.18 17.50 0.86
C SER A 20 -5.01 18.49 0.75
N HIS A 21 -4.55 19.04 1.89
CA HIS A 21 -3.41 19.98 1.92
C HIS A 21 -2.17 19.43 1.20
N GLN A 22 -1.93 18.12 1.23
CA GLN A 22 -0.72 17.51 0.67
C GLN A 22 -0.99 16.28 -0.21
N GLY A 23 -2.19 16.14 -0.77
CA GLY A 23 -2.53 15.07 -1.70
C GLY A 23 -4.03 14.85 -1.80
N PHE A 24 -4.49 13.64 -1.52
CA PHE A 24 -5.91 13.28 -1.57
C PHE A 24 -6.30 12.39 -0.39
N THR A 25 -7.55 12.53 0.04
CA THR A 25 -8.22 11.53 0.86
C THR A 25 -9.13 10.73 -0.06
N LEU A 26 -8.92 9.42 -0.10
CA LEU A 26 -9.70 8.46 -0.86
C LEU A 26 -10.70 7.78 0.06
N MET A 27 -11.93 7.63 -0.40
CA MET A 27 -12.98 6.88 0.28
C MET A 27 -13.51 5.80 -0.65
N GLY A 28 -14.00 4.71 -0.06
CA GLY A 28 -14.54 3.61 -0.82
C GLY A 28 -15.03 2.48 0.06
N GLN A 29 -15.65 1.48 -0.56
CA GLN A 29 -16.16 0.31 0.11
C GLN A 29 -15.27 -0.90 -0.17
N GLY A 30 -14.94 -1.64 0.88
CA GLY A 30 -14.26 -2.91 0.76
C GLY A 30 -15.22 -4.04 0.36
N LEU A 31 -14.67 -5.15 -0.10
CA LEU A 31 -15.44 -6.40 -0.33
C LEU A 31 -16.12 -6.94 0.95
N ASP A 32 -15.67 -6.50 2.12
CA ASP A 32 -16.27 -6.80 3.42
C ASP A 32 -17.40 -5.83 3.80
N HIS A 33 -17.81 -4.95 2.88
CA HIS A 33 -18.79 -3.88 3.07
C HIS A 33 -18.41 -2.85 4.14
N ALA A 34 -17.15 -2.84 4.60
CA ALA A 34 -16.66 -1.77 5.45
C ALA A 34 -16.32 -0.54 4.61
N GLU A 35 -16.54 0.65 5.18
CA GLU A 35 -16.04 1.89 4.60
C GLU A 35 -14.56 2.06 4.94
N TYR A 36 -13.77 2.36 3.92
CA TYR A 36 -12.34 2.64 4.05
C TYR A 36 -12.07 4.10 3.73
N GLN A 37 -11.16 4.69 4.52
CA GLN A 37 -10.57 6.00 4.24
C GLN A 37 -9.06 5.85 4.13
N LEU A 38 -8.48 6.34 3.05
CA LEU A 38 -7.04 6.29 2.78
C LEU A 38 -6.48 7.68 2.49
N ASP A 39 -5.45 8.08 3.22
CA ASP A 39 -4.76 9.35 2.97
C ASP A 39 -3.52 9.16 2.09
N LEU A 40 -3.58 9.68 0.87
CA LEU A 40 -2.47 9.73 -0.08
C LEU A 40 -1.77 11.09 0.03
N ARG A 41 -0.45 11.06 0.27
CA ARG A 41 0.39 12.27 0.38
C ARG A 41 1.48 12.28 -0.67
N PHE A 42 1.69 13.41 -1.32
CA PHE A 42 2.80 13.64 -2.25
C PHE A 42 3.87 14.49 -1.59
N GLU A 43 5.13 14.09 -1.74
CA GLU A 43 6.26 14.88 -1.24
C GLU A 43 6.47 16.17 -2.04
N MET A 44 6.14 16.14 -3.34
CA MET A 44 6.25 17.30 -4.22
C MET A 44 4.90 18.04 -4.32
N PRO A 45 4.92 19.38 -4.40
CA PRO A 45 3.70 20.14 -4.65
C PRO A 45 3.14 19.84 -6.03
N LEU A 46 1.83 19.68 -6.11
CA LEU A 46 1.09 19.50 -7.36
C LEU A 46 0.51 20.84 -7.80
N ASP A 47 0.65 21.18 -9.08
CA ASP A 47 -0.08 22.31 -9.64
C ASP A 47 -1.60 22.00 -9.73
N GLN A 48 -2.40 23.04 -9.96
CA GLN A 48 -3.86 22.92 -9.98
C GLN A 48 -4.37 21.96 -11.06
N ARG A 49 -3.71 21.96 -12.24
CA ARG A 49 -4.11 21.12 -13.37
C ARG A 49 -3.87 19.64 -13.05
N THR A 50 -2.68 19.34 -12.55
CA THR A 50 -2.27 17.99 -12.15
C THR A 50 -3.14 17.47 -11.02
N ARG A 51 -3.46 18.32 -10.03
CA ARG A 51 -4.39 17.96 -8.95
C ARG A 51 -5.79 17.62 -9.48
N THR A 52 -6.29 18.34 -10.48
CA THR A 52 -7.61 18.04 -11.07
C THR A 52 -7.59 16.69 -11.79
N VAL A 53 -6.58 16.46 -12.63
CA VAL A 53 -6.44 15.20 -13.38
C VAL A 53 -6.26 14.01 -12.43
N LEU A 54 -5.42 14.13 -11.40
CA LEU A 54 -5.22 13.05 -10.44
C LEU A 54 -6.48 12.78 -9.62
N GLY A 55 -7.24 13.81 -9.23
CA GLY A 55 -8.50 13.62 -8.50
C GLY A 55 -9.53 12.81 -9.30
N GLU A 56 -9.69 13.12 -10.58
CA GLU A 56 -10.58 12.37 -11.48
C GLU A 56 -10.11 10.92 -11.64
N LEU A 57 -8.82 10.69 -11.88
CA LEU A 57 -8.27 9.34 -12.04
C LEU A 57 -8.43 8.51 -10.76
N LEU A 58 -8.19 9.11 -9.59
CA LEU A 58 -8.30 8.43 -8.30
C LEU A 58 -9.75 8.08 -7.95
N SER A 59 -10.73 8.90 -8.35
CA SER A 59 -12.17 8.67 -8.08
C SER A 59 -12.79 7.54 -8.90
N HIS A 60 -12.05 6.97 -9.85
CA HIS A 60 -12.49 5.86 -10.70
C HIS A 60 -11.47 4.72 -10.69
N SER A 61 -10.84 4.51 -9.53
CA SER A 61 -9.76 3.53 -9.36
C SER A 61 -10.09 2.47 -8.33
N ASP A 62 -9.53 1.29 -8.52
CA ASP A 62 -9.56 0.21 -7.54
C ASP A 62 -8.24 0.15 -6.80
N LEU A 63 -8.29 -0.01 -5.48
CA LEU A 63 -7.13 -0.02 -4.62
C LEU A 63 -7.00 -1.35 -3.88
N THR A 64 -5.92 -2.10 -4.18
CA THR A 64 -5.57 -3.30 -3.43
C THR A 64 -4.53 -2.98 -2.36
N ILE A 65 -4.89 -3.15 -1.10
CA ILE A 65 -3.96 -3.06 0.03
C ILE A 65 -3.45 -4.47 0.33
N SER A 66 -2.13 -4.66 0.30
CA SER A 66 -1.49 -5.94 0.65
C SER A 66 -0.45 -5.74 1.75
N ARG A 67 -0.28 -6.75 2.61
CA ARG A 67 0.76 -6.77 3.65
C ARG A 67 1.76 -7.89 3.42
N ARG A 68 3.00 -7.70 3.85
CA ARG A 68 4.01 -8.76 3.77
C ARG A 68 3.61 -9.93 4.66
N ALA A 69 3.67 -11.16 4.14
CA ALA A 69 3.37 -12.36 4.91
C ALA A 69 4.35 -12.48 6.11
N PRO A 70 3.89 -12.84 7.32
CA PRO A 70 4.73 -12.88 8.53
C PRO A 70 5.95 -13.81 8.41
N GLY A 71 5.95 -14.78 7.47
CA GLY A 71 7.11 -15.62 7.16
C GLY A 71 8.20 -14.95 6.30
N GLY A 72 7.86 -13.93 5.51
CA GLY A 72 8.78 -13.22 4.62
C GLY A 72 9.77 -12.34 5.38
N LEU A 73 9.35 -11.71 6.46
CA LEU A 73 10.23 -10.90 7.31
C LEU A 73 11.25 -11.77 8.06
N ALA A 74 10.83 -12.91 8.61
CA ALA A 74 11.74 -13.86 9.27
C ALA A 74 12.75 -14.49 8.28
N ALA A 75 12.33 -14.77 7.04
CA ALA A 75 13.23 -15.22 5.98
C ALA A 75 14.21 -14.12 5.55
N ALA A 76 13.75 -12.88 5.35
CA ALA A 76 14.60 -11.73 5.02
C ALA A 76 15.62 -11.42 6.13
N LEU A 77 15.22 -11.53 7.40
CA LEU A 77 16.12 -11.36 8.54
C LEU A 77 17.15 -12.50 8.67
N ARG A 78 16.79 -13.74 8.30
CA ARG A 78 17.74 -14.87 8.24
C ARG A 78 18.78 -14.70 7.13
N GLN A 79 18.38 -14.17 5.97
CA GLN A 79 19.31 -13.89 4.86
C GLN A 79 20.32 -12.76 5.19
N ARG A 80 19.95 -11.83 6.10
CA ARG A 80 20.84 -10.75 6.54
C ARG A 80 21.86 -11.17 7.60
N ARG A 81 21.79 -12.39 8.15
CA ARG A 81 22.82 -12.89 9.06
C ARG A 81 23.96 -13.51 8.23
N PRO A 82 25.21 -13.02 8.31
CA PRO A 82 26.33 -13.74 7.73
C PRO A 82 26.44 -15.12 8.38
N PRO A 83 26.83 -16.17 7.64
CA PRO A 83 27.04 -17.48 8.23
C PRO A 83 28.11 -17.35 9.30
N ASN A 84 27.72 -17.59 10.56
CA ASN A 84 28.62 -17.57 11.69
C ASN A 84 29.64 -18.69 11.47
N ARG A 85 30.82 -18.36 10.92
CA ARG A 85 32.02 -19.23 10.94
C ARG A 85 32.51 -19.29 12.38
N ALA A 86 31.77 -19.99 13.22
CA ALA A 86 32.15 -20.35 14.57
C ALA A 86 31.83 -21.82 14.78
N SER A 87 32.57 -22.66 14.07
CA SER A 87 32.84 -24.04 14.46
C SER A 87 34.24 -24.38 13.96
N GLN A 88 35.23 -23.68 14.52
CA GLN A 88 36.53 -24.29 14.75
C GLN A 88 36.39 -25.12 16.02
N ARG A 89 36.44 -26.44 15.86
CA ARG A 89 37.14 -27.39 16.74
C ARG A 89 37.07 -28.78 16.14
#